data_AF-A0A3M1XN17-F1
#
_entry.id   AF-A0A3M1XN17-F1
#
_cell.length_a   1.000
_cell.length_b   1.000
_cell.length_c   1.000
_cell.angle_alpha   90.00
_cell.angle_beta   90.00
_cell.angle_gamma   90.00
#
_symmetry.space_group_name_H-M   'P 1'
#
loop_
_entity.id
_entity.type
_entity.pdbx_description
1 polymer ?
#
loop_
_entity_poly.entity_id
_entity_poly.type
_entity_poly.pdbx_seq_one_letter_code
_entity_poly.pdbx_strand_id
1 'polypeptide(L)'
;MAKLLMHLVLTIFCAMLFLTGCDNSSSPENKPIDYGSITTIRYSEHVQALFNQKCVSCHGPNRAEAGLRLDSWSNVIKGSSAGEAVIPFDSEHSLLVEMLTKLVGGPHPADQGEEPLSQDAIDFLARWIDEGAKNDAGDVPYAGSTHRLYACSQNASLVDIIDTQALVVIRTVNLQKLGFRADAKPHHVAIDPDGSHWYLSMLGESHVLRFDEQNNLVAQSPEIVLPALLARLSNQPKLFVSRFLDPNNPLTDIYVLNTEDLSPAANTEQGRIPVLFKVPHAIAASHAGDFVYTASLSENQLIIINTQTNEVDEFVDLNPHKGPVALAVSPDDRWLYISCQLSNEVLVVDLQTRQIVAAIPVGQKPWHLAVTPDGSRVYVGNNGSDNASVIDTATRSMVATIEHPGFAQPHGIAITNDGKYVFISNRNTTGRYVPRYNLGDNAKVGTVVVIDTATNQVVKVLEIEPFGSGLGLYEPGA
;
A
#
# COMPACT_ATOMS: atom_id res chain seq x y z
N MET A 1 18.58 31.29 86.32
CA MET A 1 17.44 30.81 87.14
C MET A 1 16.58 29.96 86.21
N ALA A 2 16.76 28.63 86.17
CA ALA A 2 16.09 27.64 87.01
C ALA A 2 14.56 27.88 87.11
N LYS A 3 13.63 26.93 86.94
CA LYS A 3 13.56 25.53 86.48
C LYS A 3 12.09 25.14 86.78
N LEU A 4 11.37 24.51 85.85
CA LEU A 4 10.24 23.57 86.12
C LEU A 4 9.97 22.86 84.78
N LEU A 5 10.59 21.73 84.41
CA LEU A 5 10.27 20.32 84.76
C LEU A 5 8.79 20.05 85.04
N MET A 6 8.09 19.12 84.37
CA MET A 6 8.35 17.66 84.37
C MET A 6 7.54 16.96 83.24
N HIS A 7 8.19 16.28 82.28
CA HIS A 7 8.25 14.82 82.02
C HIS A 7 7.12 14.14 81.21
N LEU A 8 7.47 13.61 80.03
CA LEU A 8 7.38 12.18 79.62
C LEU A 8 8.09 12.02 78.23
N VAL A 9 9.36 11.60 78.15
CA VAL A 9 9.90 10.24 77.89
C VAL A 9 9.44 9.57 76.56
N LEU A 10 10.43 9.39 75.66
CA LEU A 10 10.65 8.35 74.61
C LEU A 10 9.43 7.84 73.80
N THR A 11 9.47 7.72 72.48
CA THR A 11 10.24 6.67 71.77
C THR A 11 10.36 6.98 70.27
N ILE A 12 11.53 6.73 69.70
CA ILE A 12 11.79 6.66 68.25
C ILE A 12 11.03 5.46 67.68
N PHE A 13 10.21 5.66 66.65
CA PHE A 13 9.83 4.60 65.73
C PHE A 13 9.86 5.10 64.28
N CYS A 14 10.82 4.58 63.55
CA CYS A 14 10.84 4.54 62.10
C CYS A 14 9.71 3.61 61.65
N ALA A 15 8.79 4.10 60.82
CA ALA A 15 7.89 3.25 60.06
C ALA A 15 7.50 3.95 58.76
N MET A 16 7.87 3.28 57.67
CA MET A 16 7.49 3.54 56.29
C MET A 16 5.98 3.81 56.17
N LEU A 17 5.60 4.93 55.55
CA LEU A 17 4.26 5.07 54.97
C LEU A 17 4.34 4.58 53.51
N PHE A 18 4.14 3.26 53.39
CA PHE A 18 3.70 2.64 52.16
C PHE A 18 2.28 3.11 51.83
N LEU A 19 2.08 3.44 50.55
CA LEU A 19 0.90 3.15 49.73
C LEU A 19 -0.44 2.98 50.48
N THR A 20 -1.25 4.02 50.48
CA THR A 20 -2.68 3.85 50.24
C THR A 20 -3.06 4.79 49.10
N GLY A 21 -3.12 4.22 47.89
CA GLY A 21 -3.86 4.85 46.81
C GLY A 21 -5.29 5.07 47.30
N CYS A 22 -5.74 6.32 47.25
CA CYS A 22 -7.16 6.61 47.38
C CYS A 22 -7.85 6.03 46.15
N ASP A 23 -8.32 4.79 46.30
CA ASP A 23 -9.23 4.11 45.40
C ASP A 23 -10.58 4.85 45.43
N ASN A 24 -10.73 5.86 44.57
CA ASN A 24 -12.02 6.46 44.27
C ASN A 24 -12.76 5.55 43.27
N SER A 25 -13.19 4.39 43.75
CA SER A 25 -14.06 3.43 43.05
C SER A 25 -15.54 3.83 43.07
N SER A 26 -15.86 5.10 43.37
CA SER A 26 -17.23 5.63 43.45
C SER A 26 -17.64 6.56 42.29
N SER A 27 -16.76 6.80 41.31
CA SER A 27 -17.22 7.30 40.00
C SER A 27 -17.84 6.12 39.24
N PRO A 28 -19.05 6.24 38.67
CA PRO A 28 -19.62 5.19 37.81
C PRO A 28 -18.72 4.81 36.61
N GLU A 29 -17.68 5.61 36.33
CA GLU A 29 -16.70 5.40 35.27
C GLU A 29 -15.57 4.41 35.61
N ASN A 30 -15.48 3.87 36.83
CA ASN A 30 -14.32 3.05 37.29
C ASN A 30 -14.63 1.57 37.55
N LYS A 31 -15.81 1.06 37.14
CA LYS A 31 -16.06 -0.39 37.22
C LYS A 31 -15.26 -1.13 36.15
N PRO A 32 -14.60 -2.26 36.49
CA PRO A 32 -13.99 -3.14 35.50
C PRO A 32 -15.04 -3.58 34.48
N ILE A 33 -14.70 -3.49 33.19
CA ILE A 33 -15.56 -3.93 32.10
C ILE A 33 -15.48 -5.47 32.02
N ASP A 34 -16.61 -6.16 32.08
CA ASP A 34 -16.69 -7.60 31.83
C ASP A 34 -16.79 -7.86 30.31
N TYR A 35 -15.64 -7.88 29.65
CA TYR A 35 -15.52 -8.01 28.20
C TYR A 35 -16.18 -9.27 27.62
N GLY A 36 -16.15 -10.37 28.37
CA GLY A 36 -16.70 -11.66 27.95
C GLY A 36 -18.24 -11.69 27.91
N SER A 37 -18.89 -10.83 28.69
CA SER A 37 -20.36 -10.70 28.70
C SER A 37 -20.92 -9.86 27.54
N ILE A 38 -20.07 -9.06 26.88
CA ILE A 38 -20.48 -8.13 25.82
C ILE A 38 -20.68 -8.91 24.52
N THR A 39 -21.94 -9.01 24.09
CA THR A 39 -22.34 -9.63 22.82
C THR A 39 -22.52 -8.63 21.68
N THR A 40 -22.74 -7.35 21.99
CA THR A 40 -22.82 -6.27 21.00
C THR A 40 -21.99 -5.11 21.49
N ILE A 41 -20.96 -4.75 20.72
CA ILE A 41 -20.04 -3.68 21.09
C ILE A 41 -20.63 -2.33 20.65
N ARG A 42 -20.94 -1.46 21.61
CA ARG A 42 -21.19 -0.03 21.38
C ARG A 42 -19.91 0.73 21.65
N TYR A 43 -19.55 1.63 20.74
CA TYR A 43 -18.30 2.38 20.85
C TYR A 43 -18.30 3.26 22.09
N SER A 44 -19.31 4.10 22.29
CA SER A 44 -19.32 5.06 23.42
C SER A 44 -19.38 4.36 24.78
N GLU A 45 -20.12 3.27 24.88
CA GLU A 45 -20.35 2.55 26.13
C GLU A 45 -19.17 1.67 26.52
N HIS A 46 -18.52 1.01 25.57
CA HIS A 46 -17.53 -0.03 25.87
C HIS A 46 -16.12 0.36 25.45
N VAL A 47 -15.92 0.82 24.21
CA VAL A 47 -14.59 1.12 23.66
C VAL A 47 -14.07 2.45 24.18
N GLN A 48 -14.86 3.51 24.06
CA GLN A 48 -14.51 4.84 24.58
C GLN A 48 -14.40 4.82 26.11
N ALA A 49 -15.21 4.03 26.80
CA ALA A 49 -15.09 3.86 28.25
C ALA A 49 -13.72 3.28 28.64
N LEU A 50 -13.25 2.24 27.92
CA LEU A 50 -11.91 1.69 28.12
C LEU A 50 -10.82 2.75 27.85
N PHE A 51 -10.89 3.47 26.73
CA PHE A 51 -9.93 4.53 26.44
C PHE A 51 -9.95 5.66 27.48
N ASN A 52 -11.12 6.06 27.96
CA ASN A 52 -11.24 7.09 28.99
C ASN A 52 -10.56 6.67 30.30
N GLN A 53 -10.67 5.39 30.68
CA GLN A 53 -10.05 4.85 31.89
C GLN A 53 -8.53 4.72 31.77
N LYS A 54 -8.01 4.37 30.58
CA LYS A 54 -6.63 3.87 30.44
C LYS A 54 -5.73 4.67 29.50
N CYS A 55 -6.28 5.45 28.58
CA CYS A 55 -5.52 6.01 27.46
C CYS A 55 -5.68 7.53 27.27
N VAL A 56 -6.87 8.08 27.53
CA VAL A 56 -7.21 9.49 27.21
C VAL A 56 -6.44 10.50 28.04
N SER A 57 -5.93 10.14 29.22
CA SER A 57 -5.02 11.01 29.99
C SER A 57 -3.76 11.40 29.19
N CYS A 58 -3.28 10.50 28.32
CA CYS A 58 -2.11 10.70 27.46
C CYS A 58 -2.46 10.95 25.98
N HIS A 59 -3.62 10.47 25.52
CA HIS A 59 -4.07 10.52 24.12
C HIS A 59 -5.39 11.32 23.93
N GLY A 60 -5.65 12.27 24.83
CA GLY A 60 -6.88 13.06 24.86
C GLY A 60 -6.84 14.38 24.09
N PRO A 61 -7.86 15.26 24.28
CA PRO A 61 -7.98 16.50 23.52
C PRO A 61 -6.79 17.46 23.64
N ASN A 62 -6.15 17.44 24.82
CA ASN A 62 -5.04 18.33 25.15
C ASN A 62 -3.66 17.68 24.96
N ARG A 63 -3.61 16.38 24.61
CA ARG A 63 -2.36 15.62 24.49
C ARG A 63 -2.52 14.50 23.47
N ALA A 64 -1.73 14.53 22.41
CA ALA A 64 -1.70 13.51 21.37
C ALA A 64 -0.36 12.76 21.45
N GLU A 65 -0.13 12.01 22.53
CA GLU A 65 1.12 11.26 22.66
C GLU A 65 1.33 10.36 21.43
N ALA A 66 2.55 10.38 20.93
CA ALA A 66 2.93 9.74 19.68
C ALA A 66 2.01 10.05 18.47
N GLY A 67 1.30 11.19 18.49
CA GLY A 67 0.40 11.64 17.44
C GLY A 67 -0.99 10.99 17.45
N LEU A 68 -1.29 10.09 18.38
CA LEU A 68 -2.55 9.37 18.47
C LEU A 68 -3.56 10.07 19.37
N ARG A 69 -4.82 10.10 18.92
CA ARG A 69 -5.95 10.71 19.61
C ARG A 69 -7.07 9.69 19.78
N LEU A 70 -7.39 9.38 21.04
CA LEU A 70 -8.31 8.29 21.42
C LEU A 70 -9.56 8.81 22.17
N ASP A 71 -9.82 10.11 22.07
CA ASP A 71 -10.91 10.83 22.75
C ASP A 71 -12.25 10.82 22.01
N SER A 72 -12.29 10.27 20.79
CA SER A 72 -13.53 10.08 20.03
C SER A 72 -13.35 9.04 18.94
N TRP A 73 -14.46 8.45 18.47
CA TRP A 73 -14.44 7.49 17.36
C TRP A 73 -13.76 8.08 16.13
N SER A 74 -14.15 9.29 15.74
CA SER A 74 -13.56 9.97 14.58
C SER A 74 -12.05 10.18 14.72
N ASN A 75 -11.55 10.48 15.93
CA ASN A 75 -10.12 10.66 16.15
C ASN A 75 -9.36 9.33 16.10
N VAL A 76 -9.92 8.27 16.68
CA VAL A 76 -9.35 6.92 16.59
C VAL A 76 -9.26 6.49 15.13
N ILE A 77 -10.35 6.65 14.36
CA ILE A 77 -10.40 6.26 12.95
C ILE A 77 -9.51 7.14 12.06
N LYS A 78 -9.43 8.45 12.33
CA LYS A 78 -8.46 9.32 11.66
C LYS A 78 -7.02 8.91 11.97
N GLY A 79 -6.82 8.24 13.10
CA GLY A 79 -5.52 7.80 13.56
C GLY A 79 -4.63 8.99 13.90
N SER A 80 -3.43 8.95 13.37
CA SER A 80 -2.40 9.96 13.64
C SER A 80 -1.87 10.57 12.36
N SER A 81 -0.97 11.56 12.48
CA SER A 81 -0.14 11.96 11.34
C SER A 81 0.74 10.79 10.83
N ALA A 82 0.85 9.70 11.58
CA ALA A 82 1.74 8.57 11.35
C ALA A 82 1.19 7.36 10.65
N GLY A 83 -0.11 7.14 10.74
CA GLY A 83 -0.73 5.91 10.30
C GLY A 83 -2.11 5.78 10.89
N GLU A 84 -2.78 4.75 10.44
CA GLU A 84 -4.14 4.40 10.78
C GLU A 84 -4.10 3.64 12.09
N ALA A 85 -4.71 4.21 13.14
CA ALA A 85 -4.79 3.47 14.40
C ALA A 85 -5.60 2.17 14.20
N VAL A 86 -6.54 2.18 13.24
CA VAL A 86 -7.47 1.10 13.00
C VAL A 86 -7.58 0.83 11.50
N ILE A 87 -7.43 -0.44 11.13
CA ILE A 87 -7.80 -1.01 9.84
C ILE A 87 -9.03 -1.90 10.08
N PRO A 88 -10.24 -1.45 9.71
CA PRO A 88 -11.44 -2.24 9.98
C PRO A 88 -11.39 -3.63 9.34
N PHE A 89 -11.87 -4.62 10.09
CA PHE A 89 -11.81 -6.05 9.76
C PHE A 89 -10.41 -6.68 9.78
N ASP A 90 -9.39 -5.93 10.25
CA ASP A 90 -8.03 -6.44 10.40
C ASP A 90 -7.34 -5.89 11.65
N SER A 91 -7.66 -6.50 12.79
CA SER A 91 -7.01 -6.17 14.05
C SER A 91 -5.52 -6.52 14.07
N GLU A 92 -5.10 -7.55 13.33
CA GLU A 92 -3.73 -8.06 13.30
C GLU A 92 -2.74 -7.03 12.73
N HIS A 93 -3.17 -6.26 11.73
CA HIS A 93 -2.37 -5.22 11.07
C HIS A 93 -2.77 -3.80 11.48
N SER A 94 -3.65 -3.66 12.47
CA SER A 94 -4.03 -2.35 13.01
C SER A 94 -2.97 -1.82 13.97
N LEU A 95 -2.42 -0.63 13.71
CA LEU A 95 -1.39 0.01 14.55
C LEU A 95 -1.78 0.07 16.03
N LEU A 96 -3.05 0.30 16.37
CA LEU A 96 -3.51 0.31 17.76
C LEU A 96 -3.22 -1.02 18.46
N VAL A 97 -3.55 -2.14 17.84
CA VAL A 97 -3.36 -3.47 18.45
C VAL A 97 -1.88 -3.81 18.49
N GLU A 98 -1.13 -3.49 17.44
CA GLU A 98 0.31 -3.71 17.42
C GLU A 98 1.04 -2.87 18.49
N MET A 99 0.65 -1.62 18.69
CA MET A 99 1.24 -0.80 19.76
C MET A 99 0.93 -1.35 21.15
N LEU A 100 -0.25 -1.94 21.35
CA LEU A 100 -0.63 -2.53 22.64
C LEU A 100 0.09 -3.86 22.92
N THR A 101 0.56 -4.55 21.88
CA THR A 101 1.09 -5.93 22.00
C THR A 101 2.58 -6.07 21.70
N LYS A 102 3.13 -5.20 20.84
CA LYS A 102 4.48 -5.32 20.27
C LYS A 102 5.38 -4.11 20.52
N LEU A 103 4.87 -2.98 21.04
CA LEU A 103 5.69 -1.78 21.17
C LEU A 103 6.94 -2.02 22.03
N VAL A 104 8.11 -1.75 21.45
CA VAL A 104 9.41 -1.90 22.12
C VAL A 104 10.03 -0.52 22.34
N GLY A 105 9.88 0.00 23.55
CA GLY A 105 10.48 1.24 24.02
C GLY A 105 9.63 2.51 23.78
N GLY A 106 9.94 3.55 24.54
CA GLY A 106 9.13 4.77 24.69
C GLY A 106 8.59 4.89 26.12
N PRO A 107 7.87 5.95 26.48
CA PRO A 107 7.18 6.04 27.76
C PRO A 107 5.74 5.50 27.62
N HIS A 108 5.58 4.18 27.40
CA HIS A 108 4.25 3.55 27.54
C HIS A 108 3.99 3.25 29.04
N PRO A 109 2.74 3.16 29.52
CA PRO A 109 2.42 2.87 30.93
C PRO A 109 3.32 1.81 31.60
N ALA A 110 3.58 0.68 30.93
CA ALA A 110 4.48 -0.36 31.42
C ALA A 110 5.93 0.14 31.66
N ASP A 111 6.44 1.01 30.79
CA ASP A 111 7.78 1.62 30.90
C ASP A 111 7.85 2.69 32.01
N GLN A 112 6.68 3.18 32.46
CA GLN A 112 6.54 4.16 33.54
C GLN A 112 6.14 3.52 34.89
N GLY A 113 6.07 2.18 34.95
CA GLY A 113 5.67 1.44 36.16
C GLY A 113 4.15 1.44 36.42
N GLU A 114 3.34 1.78 35.43
CA GLU A 114 1.89 1.61 35.43
C GLU A 114 1.49 0.26 34.82
N GLU A 115 0.33 -0.26 35.20
CA GLU A 115 -0.17 -1.55 34.69
C GLU A 115 -0.61 -1.42 33.21
N PRO A 116 -0.12 -2.30 32.31
CA PRO A 116 -0.60 -2.35 30.93
C PRO A 116 -2.08 -2.77 30.86
N LEU A 117 -2.69 -2.65 29.67
CA LEU A 117 -3.99 -3.27 29.43
C LEU A 117 -3.91 -4.79 29.64
N SER A 118 -4.97 -5.39 30.19
CA SER A 118 -5.06 -6.84 30.28
C SER A 118 -5.23 -7.46 28.89
N GLN A 119 -4.87 -8.74 28.74
CA GLN A 119 -5.08 -9.46 27.48
C GLN A 119 -6.57 -9.45 27.07
N ASP A 120 -7.50 -9.63 28.01
CA ASP A 120 -8.93 -9.56 27.73
C ASP A 120 -9.37 -8.20 27.14
N ALA A 121 -8.74 -7.10 27.58
CA ALA A 121 -9.03 -5.77 27.05
C ALA A 121 -8.46 -5.57 25.63
N ILE A 122 -7.28 -6.15 25.37
CA ILE A 122 -6.66 -6.14 24.04
C ILE A 122 -7.49 -6.99 23.07
N ASP A 123 -7.86 -8.21 23.46
CA ASP A 123 -8.70 -9.11 22.67
C ASP A 123 -10.08 -8.49 22.40
N PHE A 124 -10.63 -7.75 23.38
CA PHE A 124 -11.86 -6.98 23.20
C PHE A 124 -11.72 -5.89 22.12
N LEU A 125 -10.63 -5.13 22.13
CA LEU A 125 -10.36 -4.10 21.12
C LEU A 125 -10.12 -4.73 19.74
N ALA A 126 -9.38 -5.83 19.68
CA ALA A 126 -9.17 -6.59 18.45
C ALA A 126 -10.50 -7.08 17.87
N ARG A 127 -11.37 -7.67 18.70
CA ARG A 127 -12.73 -8.08 18.30
C ARG A 127 -13.54 -6.91 17.76
N TRP A 128 -13.52 -5.75 18.41
CA TRP A 128 -14.22 -4.56 17.91
C TRP A 128 -13.73 -4.14 16.51
N ILE A 129 -12.41 -4.19 16.28
CA ILE A 129 -11.82 -3.89 14.97
C ILE A 129 -12.23 -4.95 13.93
N ASP A 130 -12.14 -6.23 14.28
CA ASP A 130 -12.51 -7.36 13.41
C ASP A 130 -14.01 -7.37 13.07
N GLU A 131 -14.86 -6.80 13.94
CA GLU A 131 -16.27 -6.57 13.67
C GLU A 131 -16.55 -5.30 12.82
N GLY A 132 -15.49 -4.62 12.37
CA GLY A 132 -15.54 -3.46 11.48
C GLY A 132 -15.36 -2.10 12.17
N ALA A 133 -14.89 -2.07 13.42
CA ALA A 133 -14.63 -0.84 14.19
C ALA A 133 -15.82 0.13 14.21
N LYS A 134 -17.03 -0.40 14.36
CA LYS A 134 -18.28 0.33 14.20
C LYS A 134 -18.45 1.44 15.24
N ASN A 135 -19.10 2.53 14.84
CA ASN A 135 -19.65 3.52 15.78
C ASN A 135 -20.96 3.02 16.43
N ASP A 136 -21.59 3.83 17.28
CA ASP A 136 -22.85 3.46 17.95
C ASP A 136 -24.06 3.30 17.02
N ALA A 137 -24.02 3.92 15.84
CA ALA A 137 -25.04 3.77 14.80
C ALA A 137 -24.84 2.51 13.95
N GLY A 138 -23.71 1.82 14.10
CA GLY A 138 -23.34 0.66 13.30
C GLY A 138 -22.55 0.99 12.03
N ASP A 139 -22.19 2.26 11.82
CA ASP A 139 -21.41 2.66 10.65
C ASP A 139 -19.98 2.13 10.75
N VAL A 140 -19.51 1.51 9.67
CA VAL A 140 -18.14 1.05 9.50
C VAL A 140 -17.33 2.16 8.82
N PRO A 141 -16.15 2.52 9.31
CA PRO A 141 -15.39 3.60 8.73
C PRO A 141 -14.89 3.23 7.32
N TYR A 142 -14.97 4.22 6.43
CA TYR A 142 -14.62 4.13 5.02
C TYR A 142 -15.36 3.04 4.23
N ALA A 143 -16.49 2.51 4.73
CA ALA A 143 -17.25 1.47 4.03
C ALA A 143 -17.78 1.90 2.65
N GLY A 144 -18.03 3.19 2.47
CA GLY A 144 -18.44 3.79 1.19
C GLY A 144 -17.30 4.42 0.39
N SER A 145 -16.03 4.10 0.69
CA SER A 145 -14.91 4.65 -0.07
C SER A 145 -14.95 4.21 -1.53
N THR A 146 -14.84 5.18 -2.43
CA THR A 146 -14.83 4.97 -3.88
C THR A 146 -13.49 5.32 -4.52
N HIS A 147 -12.57 5.91 -3.78
CA HIS A 147 -11.25 6.35 -4.27
C HIS A 147 -10.18 5.44 -3.67
N ARG A 148 -9.89 4.34 -4.36
CA ARG A 148 -9.18 3.19 -3.80
C ARG A 148 -7.90 2.92 -4.55
N LEU A 149 -6.80 2.86 -3.81
CA LEU A 149 -5.51 2.39 -4.28
C LEU A 149 -5.20 1.03 -3.65
N TYR A 150 -4.92 0.04 -4.47
CA TYR A 150 -4.52 -1.30 -4.06
C TYR A 150 -3.00 -1.40 -4.13
N ALA A 151 -2.36 -1.75 -3.02
CA ALA A 151 -0.91 -1.86 -2.91
C ALA A 151 -0.50 -3.30 -2.58
N CYS A 152 0.24 -3.94 -3.49
CA CYS A 152 0.73 -5.30 -3.29
C CYS A 152 1.96 -5.32 -2.39
N SER A 153 1.94 -6.15 -1.36
CA SER A 153 3.09 -6.40 -0.49
C SER A 153 3.70 -7.73 -0.87
N GLN A 154 4.62 -7.79 -1.84
CA GLN A 154 5.02 -9.04 -2.51
C GLN A 154 5.66 -10.11 -1.62
N ASN A 155 6.28 -9.74 -0.49
CA ASN A 155 6.82 -10.71 0.46
C ASN A 155 5.86 -11.00 1.62
N ALA A 156 4.66 -10.44 1.55
CA ALA A 156 3.51 -10.83 2.33
C ALA A 156 2.45 -11.39 1.37
N SER A 157 1.57 -12.25 1.85
CA SER A 157 0.42 -12.68 1.03
C SER A 157 -0.74 -11.72 1.24
N LEU A 158 -0.49 -10.44 0.96
CA LEU A 158 -1.33 -9.31 1.36
C LEU A 158 -1.40 -8.22 0.30
N VAL A 159 -2.59 -7.62 0.20
CA VAL A 159 -2.83 -6.40 -0.58
C VAL A 159 -3.52 -5.38 0.33
N ASP A 160 -2.88 -4.23 0.52
CA ASP A 160 -3.41 -3.11 1.29
C ASP A 160 -4.30 -2.24 0.40
N ILE A 161 -5.43 -1.78 0.92
CA ILE A 161 -6.37 -0.89 0.22
C ILE A 161 -6.35 0.46 0.91
N ILE A 162 -5.99 1.50 0.18
CA ILE A 162 -5.80 2.85 0.66
C ILE A 162 -6.90 3.75 0.08
N ASP A 163 -7.52 4.57 0.93
CA ASP A 163 -8.37 5.67 0.48
C ASP A 163 -7.49 6.85 0.06
N THR A 164 -7.54 7.23 -1.21
CA THR A 164 -6.63 8.26 -1.77
C THR A 164 -7.04 9.69 -1.43
N GLN A 165 -8.26 9.91 -0.92
CA GLN A 165 -8.69 11.22 -0.45
C GLN A 165 -8.32 11.43 1.01
N ALA A 166 -8.59 10.43 1.85
CA ALA A 166 -8.28 10.44 3.26
C ALA A 166 -6.80 10.14 3.54
N LEU A 167 -6.08 9.57 2.56
CA LEU A 167 -4.68 9.16 2.64
C LEU A 167 -4.45 8.22 3.82
N VAL A 168 -5.25 7.15 3.84
CA VAL A 168 -5.22 6.13 4.89
C VAL A 168 -5.42 4.71 4.35
N VAL A 169 -4.73 3.72 4.93
CA VAL A 169 -5.04 2.28 4.73
C VAL A 169 -6.39 1.96 5.37
N ILE A 170 -7.36 1.55 4.55
CA ILE A 170 -8.73 1.31 5.00
C ILE A 170 -9.08 -0.17 5.08
N ARG A 171 -8.44 -1.05 4.31
CA ARG A 171 -8.70 -2.49 4.31
C ARG A 171 -7.45 -3.24 3.91
N THR A 172 -7.48 -4.54 4.14
CA THR A 172 -6.49 -5.50 3.69
C THR A 172 -7.18 -6.70 3.05
N VAL A 173 -6.50 -7.32 2.10
CA VAL A 173 -6.88 -8.61 1.53
C VAL A 173 -5.78 -9.61 1.86
N ASN A 174 -6.04 -10.46 2.85
CA ASN A 174 -5.11 -11.51 3.26
C ASN A 174 -5.35 -12.79 2.45
N LEU A 175 -4.45 -13.08 1.52
CA LEU A 175 -4.55 -14.19 0.59
C LEU A 175 -4.37 -15.55 1.30
N GLN A 176 -3.72 -15.61 2.45
CA GLN A 176 -3.63 -16.85 3.23
C GLN A 176 -4.98 -17.24 3.82
N LYS A 177 -5.82 -16.26 4.19
CA LYS A 177 -7.22 -16.52 4.62
C LYS A 177 -8.07 -17.07 3.46
N LEU A 178 -7.62 -16.91 2.21
CA LEU A 178 -8.24 -17.47 1.00
C LEU A 178 -7.60 -18.80 0.57
N GLY A 179 -6.64 -19.33 1.32
CA GLY A 179 -6.01 -20.64 1.06
C GLY A 179 -4.73 -20.60 0.22
N PHE A 180 -4.21 -19.42 -0.11
CA PHE A 180 -2.92 -19.29 -0.80
C PHE A 180 -1.74 -19.39 0.18
N ARG A 181 -0.55 -19.73 -0.34
CA ARG A 181 0.67 -19.83 0.47
C ARG A 181 1.09 -18.48 1.06
N ALA A 182 1.94 -18.51 2.09
CA ALA A 182 2.54 -17.32 2.68
C ALA A 182 3.46 -16.55 1.71
N ASP A 183 4.01 -17.23 0.70
CA ASP A 183 4.90 -16.68 -0.31
C ASP A 183 4.21 -16.53 -1.68
N ALA A 184 2.90 -16.28 -1.70
CA ALA A 184 2.11 -16.25 -2.92
C ALA A 184 2.50 -15.09 -3.88
N LYS A 185 3.20 -14.09 -3.34
CA LYS A 185 3.85 -13.00 -4.09
C LYS A 185 2.89 -12.22 -5.00
N PRO A 186 1.87 -11.55 -4.42
CA PRO A 186 1.10 -10.56 -5.16
C PRO A 186 2.04 -9.53 -5.78
N HIS A 187 1.89 -9.23 -7.06
CA HIS A 187 2.89 -8.42 -7.78
C HIS A 187 2.33 -7.18 -8.45
N HIS A 188 1.18 -7.26 -9.12
CA HIS A 188 0.59 -6.11 -9.82
C HIS A 188 -0.92 -6.17 -9.80
N VAL A 189 -1.56 -4.99 -9.76
CA VAL A 189 -3.01 -4.83 -9.81
C VAL A 189 -3.42 -4.13 -11.09
N ALA A 190 -4.49 -4.60 -11.72
CA ALA A 190 -5.25 -3.84 -12.71
C ALA A 190 -6.71 -3.80 -12.28
N ILE A 191 -7.47 -2.81 -12.75
CA ILE A 191 -8.85 -2.58 -12.30
C ILE A 191 -9.72 -2.32 -13.52
N ASP A 192 -10.97 -2.80 -13.48
CA ASP A 192 -11.97 -2.43 -14.47
C ASP A 192 -12.20 -0.92 -14.47
N PRO A 193 -12.45 -0.28 -15.63
CA PRO A 193 -12.68 1.17 -15.70
C PRO A 193 -13.83 1.67 -14.81
N ASP A 194 -14.85 0.84 -14.60
CA ASP A 194 -15.99 1.16 -13.73
C ASP A 194 -15.74 0.85 -12.24
N GLY A 195 -14.61 0.20 -11.91
CA GLY A 195 -14.24 -0.19 -10.56
C GLY A 195 -14.99 -1.41 -10.01
N SER A 196 -15.76 -2.10 -10.86
CA SER A 196 -16.57 -3.26 -10.45
C SER A 196 -15.72 -4.44 -10.02
N HIS A 197 -14.54 -4.63 -10.64
CA HIS A 197 -13.61 -5.69 -10.29
C HIS A 197 -12.16 -5.24 -10.42
N TRP A 198 -11.29 -5.92 -9.68
CA TRP A 198 -9.85 -5.76 -9.77
C TRP A 198 -9.17 -7.11 -9.92
N TYR A 199 -7.97 -7.08 -10.50
CA TYR A 199 -7.21 -8.22 -10.94
C TYR A 199 -5.84 -8.20 -10.31
N LEU A 200 -5.35 -9.35 -9.86
CA LEU A 200 -4.10 -9.46 -9.13
C LEU A 200 -3.22 -10.54 -9.77
N SER A 201 -2.00 -10.18 -10.18
CA SER A 201 -1.01 -11.17 -10.61
C SER A 201 -0.28 -11.77 -9.41
N MET A 202 -0.15 -13.10 -9.40
CA MET A 202 0.47 -13.88 -8.33
C MET A 202 1.73 -14.57 -8.85
N LEU A 203 2.91 -13.99 -8.58
CA LEU A 203 4.18 -14.54 -9.06
C LEU A 203 4.50 -15.91 -8.46
N GLY A 204 4.18 -16.10 -7.17
CA GLY A 204 4.55 -17.29 -6.41
C GLY A 204 3.62 -18.48 -6.59
N GLU A 205 2.38 -18.22 -7.02
CA GLU A 205 1.34 -19.24 -7.24
C GLU A 205 0.99 -19.43 -8.73
N SER A 206 1.56 -18.66 -9.65
CA SER A 206 1.34 -18.79 -11.10
C SER A 206 -0.12 -18.62 -11.53
N HIS A 207 -0.82 -17.63 -10.98
CA HIS A 207 -2.20 -17.32 -11.34
C HIS A 207 -2.45 -15.81 -11.44
N VAL A 208 -3.53 -15.45 -12.14
CA VAL A 208 -4.20 -14.15 -11.98
C VAL A 208 -5.50 -14.40 -11.23
N LEU A 209 -5.76 -13.56 -10.22
CA LEU A 209 -7.00 -13.58 -9.43
C LEU A 209 -7.90 -12.42 -9.84
N ARG A 210 -9.21 -12.60 -9.69
CA ARG A 210 -10.23 -11.56 -9.92
C ARG A 210 -11.08 -11.41 -8.67
N PHE A 211 -11.24 -10.18 -8.23
CA PHE A 211 -12.00 -9.81 -7.06
C PHE A 211 -13.12 -8.83 -7.42
N ASP A 212 -14.24 -8.89 -6.70
CA ASP A 212 -15.29 -7.87 -6.81
C ASP A 212 -14.94 -6.58 -6.04
N GLU A 213 -15.80 -5.57 -6.14
CA GLU A 213 -15.64 -4.29 -5.45
C GLU A 213 -15.69 -4.42 -3.92
N GLN A 214 -16.23 -5.51 -3.37
CA GLN A 214 -16.22 -5.83 -1.94
C GLN A 214 -14.98 -6.65 -1.53
N ASN A 215 -14.07 -6.89 -2.47
CA ASN A 215 -12.84 -7.67 -2.31
C ASN A 215 -13.04 -9.17 -2.07
N ASN A 216 -14.17 -9.73 -2.50
CA ASN A 216 -14.35 -11.17 -2.53
C ASN A 216 -13.65 -11.75 -3.76
N LEU A 217 -12.95 -12.88 -3.61
CA LEU A 217 -12.39 -13.62 -4.73
C LEU A 217 -13.52 -14.27 -5.54
N VAL A 218 -13.64 -13.90 -6.82
CA VAL A 218 -14.73 -14.38 -7.69
C VAL A 218 -14.27 -15.24 -8.86
N ALA A 219 -13.00 -15.14 -9.27
CA ALA A 219 -12.42 -16.03 -10.27
C ALA A 219 -10.89 -16.15 -10.14
N GLN A 220 -10.34 -17.20 -10.75
CA GLN A 220 -8.91 -17.48 -10.84
C GLN A 220 -8.62 -18.02 -12.24
N SER A 221 -7.55 -17.53 -12.87
CA SER A 221 -7.12 -17.98 -14.20
C SER A 221 -6.60 -19.43 -14.15
N PRO A 222 -6.48 -20.10 -15.32
CA PRO A 222 -5.56 -21.23 -15.47
C PRO A 222 -4.13 -20.88 -15.01
N GLU A 223 -3.26 -21.89 -14.90
CA GLU A 223 -1.86 -21.65 -14.53
C GLU A 223 -1.14 -20.82 -15.61
N ILE A 224 -0.52 -19.73 -15.17
CA ILE A 224 0.32 -18.84 -15.96
C ILE A 224 1.64 -18.73 -15.23
N VAL A 225 2.70 -19.37 -15.72
CA VAL A 225 4.00 -19.37 -15.03
C VAL A 225 4.52 -17.94 -14.86
N LEU A 226 4.80 -17.48 -13.64
CA LEU A 226 5.36 -16.15 -13.37
C LEU A 226 4.59 -14.97 -14.04
N PRO A 227 3.29 -14.78 -13.76
CA PRO A 227 2.53 -13.66 -14.29
C PRO A 227 3.03 -12.37 -13.64
N ALA A 228 3.36 -11.37 -14.45
CA ALA A 228 4.00 -10.14 -13.99
C ALA A 228 3.04 -8.94 -14.01
N LEU A 229 3.26 -7.99 -14.91
CA LEU A 229 2.46 -6.78 -15.03
C LEU A 229 1.18 -7.04 -15.84
N LEU A 230 0.13 -6.28 -15.53
CA LEU A 230 -1.20 -6.42 -16.08
C LEU A 230 -1.58 -5.18 -16.89
N ALA A 231 -2.18 -5.35 -18.06
CA ALA A 231 -2.75 -4.28 -18.87
C ALA A 231 -4.22 -4.59 -19.19
N ARG A 232 -5.12 -3.89 -18.49
CA ARG A 232 -6.57 -3.98 -18.68
C ARG A 232 -6.99 -3.01 -19.78
N LEU A 233 -7.71 -3.50 -20.81
CA LEU A 233 -8.24 -2.61 -21.85
C LEU A 233 -9.41 -1.77 -21.30
N SER A 234 -9.64 -0.58 -21.82
CA SER A 234 -10.79 0.25 -21.44
C SER A 234 -12.06 -0.12 -22.23
N ASN A 235 -11.88 -0.60 -23.46
CA ASN A 235 -12.93 -0.70 -24.49
C ASN A 235 -13.46 -2.13 -24.75
N GLN A 236 -12.83 -3.15 -24.17
CA GLN A 236 -13.09 -4.57 -24.43
C GLN A 236 -12.88 -5.37 -23.14
N PRO A 237 -13.53 -6.52 -22.91
CA PRO A 237 -13.35 -7.34 -21.72
C PRO A 237 -12.07 -8.21 -21.80
N LYS A 238 -10.91 -7.56 -22.01
CA LYS A 238 -9.61 -8.23 -22.14
C LYS A 238 -8.60 -7.72 -21.13
N LEU A 239 -7.86 -8.65 -20.54
CA LEU A 239 -6.72 -8.41 -19.66
C LEU A 239 -5.47 -9.06 -20.24
N PHE A 240 -4.48 -8.25 -20.57
CA PHE A 240 -3.18 -8.71 -21.02
C PHE A 240 -2.25 -8.90 -19.83
N VAL A 241 -1.48 -9.99 -19.84
CA VAL A 241 -0.63 -10.42 -18.73
C VAL A 241 0.76 -10.70 -19.27
N SER A 242 1.70 -9.84 -18.90
CA SER A 242 3.13 -10.05 -19.14
C SER A 242 3.71 -11.08 -18.16
N ARG A 243 5.00 -11.38 -18.32
CA ARG A 243 5.70 -12.44 -17.58
C ARG A 243 6.95 -11.92 -16.90
N PHE A 244 7.42 -12.64 -15.90
CA PHE A 244 8.67 -12.31 -15.22
C PHE A 244 9.85 -13.11 -15.78
N LEU A 245 11.06 -12.74 -15.36
CA LEU A 245 12.28 -13.46 -15.68
C LEU A 245 12.25 -14.85 -15.04
N ASP A 246 12.29 -15.89 -15.89
CA ASP A 246 12.71 -17.24 -15.52
C ASP A 246 14.16 -17.45 -15.99
N PRO A 247 15.15 -17.57 -15.07
CA PRO A 247 16.54 -17.79 -15.43
C PRO A 247 16.82 -19.11 -16.16
N ASN A 248 15.94 -20.10 -15.99
CA ASN A 248 16.14 -21.46 -16.49
C ASN A 248 15.37 -21.71 -17.79
N ASN A 249 14.22 -21.06 -17.98
CA ASN A 249 13.36 -21.26 -19.14
C ASN A 249 12.78 -19.92 -19.66
N PRO A 250 13.52 -19.18 -20.49
CA PRO A 250 13.09 -17.85 -20.92
C PRO A 250 11.76 -17.92 -21.69
N LEU A 251 10.75 -17.25 -21.13
CA LEU A 251 9.39 -17.18 -21.66
C LEU A 251 9.34 -16.28 -22.90
N THR A 252 8.57 -16.68 -23.92
CA THR A 252 8.48 -16.03 -25.24
C THR A 252 7.03 -15.76 -25.66
N ASP A 253 6.15 -15.59 -24.68
CA ASP A 253 4.73 -15.33 -24.88
C ASP A 253 4.18 -14.49 -23.73
N ILE A 254 3.11 -13.76 -24.02
CA ILE A 254 2.23 -13.14 -23.03
C ILE A 254 0.87 -13.80 -23.06
N TYR A 255 0.04 -13.51 -22.06
CA TYR A 255 -1.33 -14.05 -21.96
C TYR A 255 -2.37 -12.96 -22.18
N VAL A 256 -3.53 -13.36 -22.69
CA VAL A 256 -4.74 -12.54 -22.77
C VAL A 256 -5.90 -13.35 -22.19
N LEU A 257 -6.57 -12.77 -21.21
CA LEU A 257 -7.69 -13.36 -20.50
C LEU A 257 -8.96 -12.55 -20.76
N ASN A 258 -10.11 -13.22 -20.77
CA ASN A 258 -11.41 -12.57 -20.66
C ASN A 258 -11.59 -12.07 -19.22
N THR A 259 -11.97 -10.81 -19.06
CA THR A 259 -12.14 -10.19 -17.73
C THR A 259 -13.41 -10.63 -17.01
N GLU A 260 -14.37 -11.24 -17.70
CA GLU A 260 -15.61 -11.73 -17.08
C GLU A 260 -15.36 -12.94 -16.17
N ASP A 261 -14.47 -13.85 -16.56
CA ASP A 261 -14.25 -15.14 -15.88
C ASP A 261 -12.78 -15.59 -15.79
N LEU A 262 -11.82 -14.80 -16.29
CA LEU A 262 -10.40 -15.14 -16.44
C LEU A 262 -10.11 -16.37 -17.31
N SER A 263 -11.03 -16.76 -18.18
CA SER A 263 -10.76 -17.75 -19.21
C SER A 263 -9.81 -17.22 -20.28
N PRO A 264 -9.04 -18.08 -20.96
CA PRO A 264 -8.25 -17.69 -22.11
C PRO A 264 -9.06 -16.96 -23.19
N ALA A 265 -8.58 -15.82 -23.67
CA ALA A 265 -9.30 -15.03 -24.66
C ALA A 265 -9.47 -15.77 -26.00
N ALA A 266 -10.59 -15.54 -26.69
CA ALA A 266 -10.85 -16.11 -28.01
C ALA A 266 -9.77 -15.72 -29.03
N ASN A 267 -9.62 -16.54 -30.08
CA ASN A 267 -8.62 -16.37 -31.15
C ASN A 267 -7.17 -16.36 -30.63
N THR A 268 -6.89 -17.18 -29.62
CA THR A 268 -5.55 -17.44 -29.09
C THR A 268 -5.36 -18.94 -28.88
N GLU A 269 -4.11 -19.40 -28.82
CA GLU A 269 -3.79 -20.75 -28.38
C GLU A 269 -3.71 -20.78 -26.85
N GLN A 270 -4.79 -21.19 -26.18
CA GLN A 270 -4.88 -21.23 -24.71
C GLN A 270 -4.55 -19.88 -24.03
N GLY A 271 -4.89 -18.76 -24.67
CA GLY A 271 -4.69 -17.42 -24.11
C GLY A 271 -3.35 -16.81 -24.49
N ARG A 272 -2.48 -17.56 -25.17
CA ARG A 272 -1.10 -17.16 -25.42
C ARG A 272 -0.99 -16.35 -26.71
N ILE A 273 -0.21 -15.27 -26.63
CA ILE A 273 0.29 -14.52 -27.78
C ILE A 273 1.81 -14.70 -27.81
N PRO A 274 2.36 -15.44 -28.79
CA PRO A 274 3.81 -15.52 -28.98
C PRO A 274 4.38 -14.13 -29.24
N VAL A 275 5.48 -13.82 -28.56
CA VAL A 275 6.28 -12.62 -28.81
C VAL A 275 7.62 -13.04 -29.40
N LEU A 276 8.29 -12.16 -30.16
CA LEU A 276 9.53 -12.56 -30.87
C LEU A 276 10.81 -12.25 -30.06
N PHE A 277 10.66 -12.13 -28.74
CA PHE A 277 11.76 -11.97 -27.79
C PHE A 277 11.49 -12.75 -26.50
N LYS A 278 12.51 -12.85 -25.65
CA LYS A 278 12.45 -13.47 -24.34
C LYS A 278 12.09 -12.46 -23.26
N VAL A 279 11.49 -12.94 -22.18
CA VAL A 279 11.18 -12.16 -20.97
C VAL A 279 10.30 -10.94 -21.26
N PRO A 280 9.10 -11.11 -21.84
CA PRO A 280 8.13 -10.03 -21.98
C PRO A 280 7.65 -9.58 -20.61
N HIS A 281 8.10 -8.41 -20.16
CA HIS A 281 7.85 -7.94 -18.80
C HIS A 281 7.10 -6.63 -18.73
N ALA A 282 7.63 -5.58 -19.36
CA ALA A 282 6.95 -4.29 -19.37
C ALA A 282 5.69 -4.40 -20.24
N ILE A 283 4.54 -3.89 -19.80
CA ILE A 283 3.30 -3.91 -20.58
C ILE A 283 2.42 -2.68 -20.28
N ALA A 284 1.78 -2.13 -21.30
CA ALA A 284 0.77 -1.08 -21.17
C ALA A 284 -0.22 -1.14 -22.35
N ALA A 285 -1.46 -0.73 -22.12
CA ALA A 285 -2.45 -0.55 -23.19
C ALA A 285 -2.53 0.94 -23.58
N SER A 286 -2.85 1.21 -24.85
CA SER A 286 -3.35 2.53 -25.25
C SER A 286 -4.66 2.85 -24.54
N HIS A 287 -4.92 4.11 -24.24
CA HIS A 287 -6.17 4.58 -23.61
C HIS A 287 -7.40 4.29 -24.48
N ALA A 288 -7.27 4.42 -25.81
CA ALA A 288 -8.29 4.00 -26.77
C ALA A 288 -8.57 2.49 -26.76
N GLY A 289 -7.64 1.69 -26.21
CA GLY A 289 -7.72 0.24 -26.12
C GLY A 289 -7.49 -0.51 -27.44
N ASP A 290 -6.93 0.14 -28.46
CA ASP A 290 -6.66 -0.48 -29.76
C ASP A 290 -5.34 -1.26 -29.78
N PHE A 291 -4.37 -0.83 -28.98
CA PHE A 291 -3.04 -1.41 -28.94
C PHE A 291 -2.59 -1.79 -27.52
N VAL A 292 -1.78 -2.85 -27.44
CA VAL A 292 -0.97 -3.17 -26.26
C VAL A 292 0.50 -3.15 -26.65
N TYR A 293 1.30 -2.52 -25.81
CA TYR A 293 2.73 -2.40 -25.94
C TYR A 293 3.39 -3.33 -24.94
N THR A 294 4.40 -4.10 -25.36
CA THR A 294 5.21 -4.88 -24.42
C THR A 294 6.69 -4.89 -24.80
N ALA A 295 7.56 -4.83 -23.80
CA ALA A 295 9.00 -4.80 -24.00
C ALA A 295 9.72 -5.93 -23.25
N SER A 296 10.82 -6.39 -23.85
CA SER A 296 11.70 -7.37 -23.24
C SER A 296 12.55 -6.74 -22.13
N LEU A 297 12.56 -7.37 -20.96
CA LEU A 297 13.45 -6.98 -19.86
C LEU A 297 14.94 -7.23 -20.18
N SER A 298 15.24 -8.14 -21.12
CA SER A 298 16.62 -8.59 -21.42
C SER A 298 17.11 -8.25 -22.83
N GLU A 299 16.22 -8.14 -23.82
CA GLU A 299 16.58 -8.05 -25.24
C GLU A 299 16.38 -6.64 -25.83
N ASN A 300 15.98 -5.65 -25.03
CA ASN A 300 15.88 -4.23 -25.40
C ASN A 300 15.07 -4.00 -26.68
N GLN A 301 13.93 -4.65 -26.76
CA GLN A 301 12.99 -4.59 -27.88
C GLN A 301 11.60 -4.30 -27.37
N LEU A 302 10.83 -3.53 -28.13
CA LEU A 302 9.43 -3.24 -27.91
C LEU A 302 8.61 -3.80 -29.07
N ILE A 303 7.47 -4.41 -28.78
CA ILE A 303 6.45 -4.77 -29.77
C ILE A 303 5.14 -4.06 -29.49
N ILE A 304 4.32 -4.00 -30.54
CA ILE A 304 2.97 -3.48 -30.54
C ILE A 304 2.04 -4.63 -30.90
N ILE A 305 0.92 -4.76 -30.21
CA ILE A 305 -0.06 -5.82 -30.42
C ILE A 305 -1.39 -5.16 -30.75
N ASN A 306 -1.98 -5.52 -31.89
CA ASN A 306 -3.34 -5.12 -32.22
C ASN A 306 -4.32 -5.91 -31.32
N THR A 307 -5.14 -5.21 -30.54
CA THR A 307 -5.99 -5.87 -29.55
C THR A 307 -7.21 -6.56 -30.13
N GLN A 308 -7.65 -6.18 -31.34
CA GLN A 308 -8.78 -6.82 -32.00
C GLN A 308 -8.37 -8.16 -32.63
N THR A 309 -7.21 -8.21 -33.30
CA THR A 309 -6.72 -9.42 -33.98
C THR A 309 -5.77 -10.26 -33.13
N ASN A 310 -5.23 -9.71 -32.04
CA ASN A 310 -4.11 -10.27 -31.25
C ASN A 310 -2.81 -10.45 -32.06
N GLU A 311 -2.69 -9.79 -33.21
CA GLU A 311 -1.49 -9.87 -34.05
C GLU A 311 -0.39 -8.97 -33.51
N VAL A 312 0.85 -9.45 -33.63
CA VAL A 312 2.07 -8.74 -33.21
C VAL A 312 2.65 -7.99 -34.41
N ASP A 313 2.74 -6.67 -34.28
CA ASP A 313 3.40 -5.77 -35.22
C ASP A 313 4.93 -5.75 -35.02
N GLU A 314 5.64 -5.25 -36.03
CA GLU A 314 7.11 -5.15 -36.06
C GLU A 314 7.72 -4.33 -34.90
N PHE A 315 8.97 -4.69 -34.55
CA PHE A 315 9.72 -4.16 -33.40
C PHE A 315 10.12 -2.70 -33.50
N VAL A 316 10.17 -2.05 -32.34
CA VAL A 316 11.05 -0.89 -32.12
C VAL A 316 12.30 -1.39 -31.41
N ASP A 317 13.46 -1.25 -32.07
CA ASP A 317 14.77 -1.51 -31.46
C ASP A 317 15.08 -0.42 -30.42
N LEU A 318 15.31 -0.83 -29.17
CA LEU A 318 15.62 0.09 -28.08
C LEU A 318 17.13 0.23 -27.85
N ASN A 319 17.99 -0.40 -28.65
CA ASN A 319 19.43 -0.26 -28.47
C ASN A 319 19.90 1.19 -28.73
N PRO A 320 20.88 1.70 -27.96
CA PRO A 320 21.67 1.00 -26.93
C PRO A 320 21.06 0.99 -25.52
N HIS A 321 19.81 1.45 -25.34
CA HIS A 321 19.14 1.62 -24.05
C HIS A 321 18.78 0.26 -23.41
N LYS A 322 18.99 0.11 -22.09
CA LYS A 322 19.06 -1.23 -21.46
C LYS A 322 18.07 -1.44 -20.31
N GLY A 323 17.45 -2.62 -20.33
CA GLY A 323 16.58 -3.13 -19.28
C GLY A 323 15.25 -2.38 -19.15
N PRO A 324 14.38 -2.37 -20.18
CA PRO A 324 13.00 -1.91 -20.06
C PRO A 324 12.25 -2.56 -18.88
N VAL A 325 11.71 -1.78 -17.94
CA VAL A 325 10.97 -2.31 -16.77
C VAL A 325 9.48 -2.04 -16.87
N ALA A 326 9.10 -0.79 -17.13
CA ALA A 326 7.70 -0.37 -17.18
C ALA A 326 7.43 0.52 -18.39
N LEU A 327 6.16 0.57 -18.79
CA LEU A 327 5.64 1.37 -19.88
C LEU A 327 4.53 2.28 -19.35
N ALA A 328 4.44 3.51 -19.84
CA ALA A 328 3.24 4.33 -19.69
C ALA A 328 2.93 5.10 -20.97
N VAL A 329 1.65 5.10 -21.35
CA VAL A 329 1.15 5.78 -22.55
C VAL A 329 0.61 7.15 -22.14
N SER A 330 0.95 8.20 -22.88
CA SER A 330 0.39 9.54 -22.65
C SER A 330 -1.13 9.56 -22.87
N PRO A 331 -1.88 10.44 -22.20
CA PRO A 331 -3.35 10.51 -22.31
C PRO A 331 -3.88 10.71 -23.74
N ASP A 332 -3.07 11.28 -24.63
CA ASP A 332 -3.39 11.50 -26.05
C ASP A 332 -2.99 10.33 -26.96
N ASP A 333 -2.57 9.20 -26.40
CA ASP A 333 -2.07 8.00 -27.09
C ASP A 333 -0.91 8.23 -28.08
N ARG A 334 -0.22 9.38 -27.95
CA ARG A 334 0.84 9.77 -28.88
C ARG A 334 2.23 9.32 -28.44
N TRP A 335 2.49 9.30 -27.14
CA TRP A 335 3.81 9.07 -26.58
C TRP A 335 3.80 7.83 -25.68
N LEU A 336 4.84 7.01 -25.83
CA LEU A 336 5.14 5.93 -24.91
C LEU A 336 6.42 6.25 -24.14
N TYR A 337 6.33 6.20 -22.82
CA TYR A 337 7.45 6.37 -21.91
C TYR A 337 7.93 5.01 -21.41
N ILE A 338 9.24 4.77 -21.45
CA ILE A 338 9.85 3.49 -21.08
C ILE A 338 10.97 3.73 -20.08
N SER A 339 10.89 3.15 -18.89
CA SER A 339 12.01 3.14 -17.95
C SER A 339 13.04 2.09 -18.36
N CYS A 340 14.31 2.49 -18.45
CA CYS A 340 15.41 1.59 -18.74
C CYS A 340 16.37 1.51 -17.53
N GLN A 341 16.24 0.45 -16.74
CA GLN A 341 16.87 0.38 -15.42
C GLN A 341 18.39 0.27 -15.47
N LEU A 342 18.95 -0.33 -16.53
CA LEU A 342 20.39 -0.56 -16.63
C LEU A 342 21.11 0.62 -17.27
N SER A 343 20.41 1.44 -18.05
CA SER A 343 20.95 2.69 -18.62
C SER A 343 20.59 3.96 -17.84
N ASN A 344 19.75 3.87 -16.79
CA ASN A 344 19.35 4.98 -15.91
C ASN A 344 18.65 6.15 -16.65
N GLU A 345 17.72 5.82 -17.53
CA GLU A 345 17.02 6.80 -18.36
C GLU A 345 15.55 6.42 -18.57
N VAL A 346 14.77 7.39 -19.03
CA VAL A 346 13.44 7.18 -19.61
C VAL A 346 13.47 7.51 -21.09
N LEU A 347 13.04 6.55 -21.93
CA LEU A 347 12.85 6.78 -23.36
C LEU A 347 11.49 7.40 -23.62
N VAL A 348 11.43 8.24 -24.66
CA VAL A 348 10.19 8.75 -25.24
C VAL A 348 10.09 8.21 -26.66
N VAL A 349 9.06 7.41 -26.93
CA VAL A 349 8.76 6.87 -28.25
C VAL A 349 7.55 7.59 -28.81
N ASP A 350 7.66 8.11 -30.03
CA ASP A 350 6.52 8.57 -30.82
C ASP A 350 5.77 7.35 -31.35
N LEU A 351 4.54 7.12 -30.89
CA LEU A 351 3.74 5.97 -31.28
C LEU A 351 3.23 6.06 -32.73
N GLN A 352 3.14 7.27 -33.29
CA GLN A 352 2.74 7.46 -34.68
C GLN A 352 3.88 7.08 -35.63
N THR A 353 5.10 7.53 -35.35
CA THR A 353 6.26 7.23 -36.21
C THR A 353 7.02 5.98 -35.79
N ARG A 354 6.74 5.42 -34.60
CA ARG A 354 7.45 4.29 -33.98
C ARG A 354 8.95 4.56 -33.84
N GLN A 355 9.31 5.77 -33.44
CA GLN A 355 10.70 6.21 -33.30
C GLN A 355 10.97 6.69 -31.88
N ILE A 356 12.17 6.40 -31.36
CA ILE A 356 12.67 7.02 -30.14
C ILE A 356 13.02 8.47 -30.46
N VAL A 357 12.42 9.41 -29.75
CA VAL A 357 12.60 10.86 -29.97
C VAL A 357 13.34 11.55 -28.84
N ALA A 358 13.51 10.88 -27.70
CA ALA A 358 14.35 11.33 -26.59
C ALA A 358 14.75 10.16 -25.70
N ALA A 359 15.89 10.32 -25.04
CA ALA A 359 16.35 9.49 -23.93
C ALA A 359 16.77 10.44 -22.80
N ILE A 360 16.05 10.38 -21.68
CA ILE A 360 16.11 11.38 -20.61
C ILE A 360 16.80 10.75 -19.40
N PRO A 361 18.01 11.19 -19.03
CA PRO A 361 18.68 10.70 -17.84
C PRO A 361 17.86 10.98 -16.57
N VAL A 362 17.78 10.00 -15.68
CA VAL A 362 17.08 10.07 -14.39
C VAL A 362 17.95 9.48 -13.27
N GLY A 363 17.36 9.22 -12.09
CA GLY A 363 18.01 8.49 -11.01
C GLY A 363 18.39 7.05 -11.36
N GLN A 364 19.00 6.34 -10.41
CA GLN A 364 19.55 5.01 -10.65
C GLN A 364 18.46 3.92 -10.64
N LYS A 365 18.54 2.98 -11.59
CA LYS A 365 17.59 1.88 -11.77
C LYS A 365 16.12 2.36 -11.74
N PRO A 366 15.70 3.23 -12.68
CA PRO A 366 14.29 3.60 -12.80
C PRO A 366 13.44 2.34 -13.03
N TRP A 367 12.41 2.15 -12.21
CA TRP A 367 11.52 0.99 -12.28
C TRP A 367 10.16 1.40 -12.86
N HIS A 368 9.11 1.64 -12.06
CA HIS A 368 7.85 2.08 -12.66
C HIS A 368 7.80 3.60 -12.84
N LEU A 369 6.99 4.02 -13.81
CA LEU A 369 6.71 5.40 -14.14
C LEU A 369 5.23 5.59 -14.46
N ALA A 370 4.71 6.80 -14.28
CA ALA A 370 3.35 7.17 -14.67
C ALA A 370 3.33 8.59 -15.26
N VAL A 371 2.42 8.81 -16.22
CA VAL A 371 2.17 10.12 -16.85
C VAL A 371 0.99 10.78 -16.12
N THR A 372 1.07 12.08 -15.85
CA THR A 372 -0.06 12.81 -15.28
C THR A 372 -1.26 12.84 -16.24
N PRO A 373 -2.51 12.91 -15.74
CA PRO A 373 -3.71 12.94 -16.60
C PRO A 373 -3.77 14.09 -17.61
N ASP A 374 -3.11 15.21 -17.31
CA ASP A 374 -2.96 16.35 -18.23
C ASP A 374 -1.82 16.16 -19.26
N GLY A 375 -1.07 15.06 -19.18
CA GLY A 375 0.06 14.74 -20.04
C GLY A 375 1.31 15.60 -19.82
N SER A 376 1.33 16.49 -18.84
CA SER A 376 2.39 17.51 -18.68
C SER A 376 3.65 17.01 -17.95
N ARG A 377 3.53 15.93 -17.18
CA ARG A 377 4.62 15.38 -16.36
C ARG A 377 4.68 13.86 -16.43
N VAL A 378 5.89 13.33 -16.23
CA VAL A 378 6.12 11.91 -15.93
C VAL A 378 6.85 11.80 -14.60
N TYR A 379 6.30 11.00 -13.69
CA TYR A 379 6.94 10.65 -12.42
C TYR A 379 7.58 9.27 -12.53
N VAL A 380 8.78 9.12 -11.99
CA VAL A 380 9.58 7.88 -12.11
C VAL A 380 10.13 7.51 -10.73
N GLY A 381 9.83 6.30 -10.27
CA GLY A 381 10.46 5.75 -9.06
C GLY A 381 11.84 5.17 -9.40
N ASN A 382 12.90 5.67 -8.75
CA ASN A 382 14.26 5.22 -8.98
C ASN A 382 14.68 4.22 -7.89
N ASN A 383 14.62 2.94 -8.20
CA ASN A 383 14.85 1.85 -7.25
C ASN A 383 16.26 1.89 -6.64
N GLY A 384 17.27 2.23 -7.45
CA GLY A 384 18.67 2.16 -7.06
C GLY A 384 19.16 3.38 -6.28
N SER A 385 18.53 4.54 -6.49
CA SER A 385 18.90 5.79 -5.81
C SER A 385 17.96 6.20 -4.68
N ASP A 386 16.92 5.41 -4.39
CA ASP A 386 15.95 5.67 -3.32
C ASP A 386 15.32 7.07 -3.39
N ASN A 387 14.88 7.48 -4.58
CA ASN A 387 14.25 8.78 -4.83
C ASN A 387 13.28 8.71 -6.03
N ALA A 388 12.60 9.81 -6.33
CA ALA A 388 11.77 9.93 -7.54
C ALA A 388 12.26 11.05 -8.47
N SER A 389 12.11 10.87 -9.77
CA SER A 389 12.37 11.90 -10.79
C SER A 389 11.07 12.46 -11.35
N VAL A 390 11.07 13.74 -11.71
CA VAL A 390 9.97 14.40 -12.42
C VAL A 390 10.48 14.89 -13.77
N ILE A 391 9.82 14.48 -14.84
CA ILE A 391 10.12 14.86 -16.22
C ILE A 391 9.03 15.81 -16.71
N ASP A 392 9.42 16.90 -17.36
CA ASP A 392 8.52 17.76 -18.12
C ASP A 392 8.42 17.23 -19.56
N THR A 393 7.21 16.93 -20.02
CA THR A 393 6.97 16.23 -21.30
C THR A 393 7.16 17.16 -22.50
N ALA A 394 6.91 18.46 -22.34
CA ALA A 394 7.06 19.45 -23.39
C ALA A 394 8.54 19.70 -23.74
N THR A 395 9.39 19.82 -22.73
CA THR A 395 10.83 20.02 -22.87
C THR A 395 11.60 18.70 -22.98
N ARG A 396 10.98 17.57 -22.63
CA ARG A 396 11.60 16.23 -22.56
C ARG A 396 12.85 16.25 -21.70
N SER A 397 12.74 16.84 -20.52
CA SER A 397 13.85 16.99 -19.59
C SER A 397 13.43 16.72 -18.15
N MET A 398 14.35 16.21 -17.33
CA MET A 398 14.13 16.08 -15.90
C MET A 398 14.15 17.47 -15.26
N VAL A 399 13.08 17.80 -14.53
CA VAL A 399 12.88 19.12 -13.90
C VAL A 399 12.96 19.09 -12.38
N ALA A 400 12.83 17.92 -11.76
CA ALA A 400 13.01 17.76 -10.32
C ALA A 400 13.49 16.35 -9.93
N THR A 401 14.14 16.28 -8.77
CA THR A 401 14.38 15.06 -8.01
C THR A 401 13.73 15.23 -6.64
N ILE A 402 12.93 14.24 -6.23
CA ILE A 402 12.21 14.24 -4.97
C ILE A 402 12.86 13.23 -4.04
N GLU A 403 13.35 13.71 -2.91
CA GLU A 403 14.02 12.89 -1.89
C GLU A 403 13.21 12.93 -0.60
N HIS A 404 13.10 11.78 0.06
CA HIS A 404 12.45 11.63 1.35
C HIS A 404 12.88 10.30 1.98
N PRO A 405 13.07 10.21 3.31
CA PRO A 405 13.43 8.95 3.97
C PRO A 405 12.45 7.79 3.71
N GLY A 406 11.19 8.12 3.39
CA GLY A 406 10.16 7.16 3.00
C GLY A 406 10.46 6.41 1.71
N PHE A 407 11.32 6.94 0.83
CA PHE A 407 11.79 6.20 -0.33
C PHE A 407 12.85 5.18 0.08
N ALA A 408 12.55 3.92 -0.18
CA ALA A 408 13.45 2.80 0.07
C ALA A 408 13.16 1.68 -0.94
N GLN A 409 13.92 1.66 -2.03
CA GLN A 409 13.73 0.82 -3.20
C GLN A 409 12.33 1.01 -3.82
N PRO A 410 12.02 2.21 -4.36
CA PRO A 410 10.79 2.47 -5.11
C PRO A 410 10.47 1.37 -6.13
N HIS A 411 9.18 1.01 -6.26
CA HIS A 411 8.72 -0.02 -7.18
C HIS A 411 7.53 0.42 -8.02
N GLY A 412 6.31 0.32 -7.50
CA GLY A 412 5.07 0.65 -8.18
C GLY A 412 4.72 2.12 -8.07
N ILE A 413 3.92 2.63 -9.01
CA ILE A 413 3.50 4.02 -9.06
C ILE A 413 2.08 4.15 -9.62
N ALA A 414 1.30 5.07 -9.06
CA ALA A 414 -0.03 5.45 -9.56
C ALA A 414 -0.25 6.96 -9.36
N ILE A 415 -1.11 7.58 -10.17
CA ILE A 415 -1.44 9.01 -10.09
C ILE A 415 -2.96 9.15 -10.07
N THR A 416 -3.49 10.00 -9.19
CA THR A 416 -4.93 10.29 -9.11
C THR A 416 -5.48 10.85 -10.42
N ASN A 417 -6.75 10.63 -10.70
CA ASN A 417 -7.40 11.09 -11.93
C ASN A 417 -7.46 12.62 -12.01
N ASP A 418 -7.54 13.30 -10.85
CA ASP A 418 -7.43 14.75 -10.76
C ASP A 418 -5.97 15.26 -10.89
N GLY A 419 -5.00 14.36 -10.99
CA GLY A 419 -3.58 14.64 -11.12
C GLY A 419 -2.93 15.22 -9.86
N LYS A 420 -3.64 15.27 -8.73
CA LYS A 420 -3.18 15.93 -7.49
C LYS A 420 -2.10 15.15 -6.75
N TYR A 421 -2.22 13.83 -6.71
CA TYR A 421 -1.30 12.99 -5.95
C TYR A 421 -0.65 11.91 -6.80
N VAL A 422 0.63 11.68 -6.53
CA VAL A 422 1.40 10.52 -7.01
C VAL A 422 1.67 9.61 -5.81
N PHE A 423 1.35 8.34 -5.95
CA PHE A 423 1.63 7.29 -4.97
C PHE A 423 2.78 6.43 -5.48
N ILE A 424 3.80 6.20 -4.67
CA ILE A 424 4.94 5.33 -4.99
C ILE A 424 5.12 4.31 -3.89
N SER A 425 5.01 3.03 -4.21
CA SER A 425 5.31 1.94 -3.27
C SER A 425 6.80 1.68 -3.17
N ASN A 426 7.26 1.21 -2.02
CA ASN A 426 8.66 1.02 -1.68
C ASN A 426 8.85 -0.30 -0.94
N ARG A 427 9.95 -1.00 -1.26
CA ARG A 427 10.16 -2.37 -0.78
C ARG A 427 10.79 -2.46 0.61
N ASN A 428 11.68 -1.51 0.93
CA ASN A 428 12.46 -1.45 2.17
C ASN A 428 13.21 -2.74 2.58
N THR A 429 13.73 -3.52 1.63
CA THR A 429 14.34 -4.84 1.97
C THR A 429 15.65 -4.74 2.75
N THR A 430 16.31 -3.59 2.71
CA THR A 430 17.57 -3.28 3.42
C THR A 430 17.36 -2.60 4.76
N GLY A 431 16.11 -2.27 5.15
CA GLY A 431 15.81 -1.53 6.37
C GLY A 431 16.29 -0.08 6.35
N ARG A 432 16.35 0.54 5.16
CA ARG A 432 16.74 1.95 5.01
C ARG A 432 15.68 2.88 5.58
N TYR A 433 14.41 2.59 5.30
CA TYR A 433 13.31 3.26 5.96
C TYR A 433 13.19 2.71 7.37
N VAL A 434 13.24 3.61 8.35
CA VAL A 434 13.01 3.28 9.74
C VAL A 434 11.52 3.47 10.00
N PRO A 435 10.78 2.40 10.37
CA PRO A 435 9.37 2.51 10.73
C PRO A 435 9.20 3.52 11.84
N ARG A 436 8.06 4.22 11.85
CA ARG A 436 7.87 5.29 12.83
C ARG A 436 7.81 4.75 14.26
N TYR A 437 7.18 3.59 14.44
CA TYR A 437 7.13 2.89 15.72
C TYR A 437 8.07 1.69 15.67
N ASN A 438 8.86 1.50 16.72
CA ASN A 438 9.64 0.29 16.88
C ASN A 438 8.74 -0.81 17.47
N LEU A 439 8.21 -1.67 16.63
CA LEU A 439 7.37 -2.81 17.03
C LEU A 439 8.20 -4.10 17.15
N GLY A 440 9.53 -3.99 17.10
CA GLY A 440 10.47 -5.10 17.25
C GLY A 440 10.76 -5.82 15.93
N ASP A 441 9.74 -6.38 15.28
CA ASP A 441 9.88 -7.18 14.05
C ASP A 441 9.60 -6.40 12.75
N ASN A 442 9.14 -5.17 12.86
CA ASN A 442 8.70 -4.34 11.74
C ASN A 442 9.83 -3.59 11.00
N ALA A 443 11.10 -3.92 11.24
CA ALA A 443 12.26 -3.20 10.65
C ALA A 443 12.31 -3.19 9.11
N LYS A 444 11.44 -3.94 8.42
CA LYS A 444 11.38 -4.07 6.96
C LYS A 444 9.97 -3.85 6.38
N VAL A 445 9.08 -3.14 7.07
CA VAL A 445 7.79 -2.71 6.50
C VAL A 445 8.01 -1.99 5.17
N GLY A 446 7.11 -2.23 4.23
CA GLY A 446 7.04 -1.45 3.00
C GLY A 446 6.45 -0.07 3.29
N THR A 447 6.49 0.81 2.28
CA THR A 447 5.80 2.10 2.36
C THR A 447 5.12 2.46 1.06
N VAL A 448 4.07 3.28 1.12
CA VAL A 448 3.57 4.06 0.00
C VAL A 448 3.80 5.55 0.30
N VAL A 449 4.69 6.16 -0.48
CA VAL A 449 4.99 7.60 -0.41
C VAL A 449 4.00 8.36 -1.28
N VAL A 450 3.40 9.41 -0.73
CA VAL A 450 2.43 10.28 -1.41
C VAL A 450 3.07 11.64 -1.68
N ILE A 451 3.09 12.04 -2.94
CA ILE A 451 3.62 13.31 -3.42
C ILE A 451 2.47 14.19 -3.89
N ASP A 452 2.46 15.45 -3.47
CA ASP A 452 1.62 16.49 -4.07
C ASP A 452 2.29 17.00 -5.36
N THR A 453 1.59 16.90 -6.49
CA THR A 453 2.14 17.21 -7.82
C THR A 453 2.34 18.71 -8.06
N ALA A 454 1.57 19.56 -7.40
CA ALA A 454 1.70 21.01 -7.52
C ALA A 454 2.99 21.53 -6.88
N THR A 455 3.47 20.85 -5.83
CA THR A 455 4.63 21.26 -5.04
C THR A 455 5.83 20.33 -5.16
N ASN A 456 5.65 19.12 -5.70
CA ASN A 456 6.62 18.02 -5.69
C ASN A 456 7.14 17.68 -4.27
N GLN A 457 6.30 17.88 -3.25
CA GLN A 457 6.63 17.56 -1.87
C GLN A 457 5.94 16.27 -1.43
N VAL A 458 6.65 15.48 -0.62
CA VAL A 458 6.05 14.34 0.06
C VAL A 458 5.12 14.84 1.16
N VAL A 459 3.83 14.51 1.06
CA VAL A 459 2.79 14.93 2.00
C VAL A 459 2.42 13.84 2.99
N LYS A 460 2.68 12.57 2.65
CA LYS A 460 2.40 11.42 3.50
C LYS A 460 3.32 10.25 3.15
N VAL A 461 3.63 9.44 4.16
CA VAL A 461 4.20 8.10 4.00
C VAL A 461 3.25 7.16 4.75
N LEU A 462 2.69 6.20 4.03
CA LEU A 462 1.83 5.15 4.55
C LEU A 462 2.70 3.90 4.73
N GLU A 463 2.66 3.29 5.90
CA GLU A 463 3.36 2.01 6.14
C GLU A 463 2.45 0.87 5.67
N ILE A 464 3.03 -0.11 4.98
CA ILE A 464 2.34 -1.31 4.48
C ILE A 464 3.21 -2.52 4.79
N GLU A 465 2.70 -3.72 4.50
CA GLU A 465 3.47 -4.94 4.67
C GLU A 465 4.77 -4.97 3.84
N PRO A 466 5.78 -5.78 4.23
CA PRO A 466 7.08 -5.80 3.58
C PRO A 466 7.05 -6.01 2.07
N PHE A 467 7.97 -5.33 1.37
CA PHE A 467 8.14 -5.42 -0.07
C PHE A 467 6.92 -4.88 -0.86
N GLY A 468 6.60 -3.59 -0.66
CA GLY A 468 5.66 -2.88 -1.52
C GLY A 468 6.06 -2.97 -3.00
N SER A 469 5.11 -3.36 -3.85
CA SER A 469 5.32 -3.66 -5.28
C SER A 469 4.25 -2.98 -6.14
N GLY A 470 3.60 -3.66 -7.08
CA GLY A 470 2.64 -3.03 -7.99
C GLY A 470 1.49 -2.32 -7.26
N LEU A 471 1.03 -1.24 -7.89
CA LEU A 471 -0.11 -0.44 -7.43
C LEU A 471 -1.21 -0.50 -8.49
N GLY A 472 -2.47 -0.48 -8.08
CA GLY A 472 -3.62 -0.28 -8.95
C GLY A 472 -4.56 0.76 -8.36
N LEU A 473 -5.01 1.72 -9.16
CA LEU A 473 -5.84 2.83 -8.70
C LEU A 473 -7.21 2.79 -9.37
N TYR A 474 -8.25 3.03 -8.58
CA TYR A 474 -9.59 3.33 -9.05
C TYR A 474 -10.12 4.58 -8.38
N GLU A 475 -10.62 5.52 -9.18
CA GLU A 475 -11.38 6.68 -8.72
C GLU A 475 -12.55 6.93 -9.69
N PRO A 476 -13.73 7.36 -9.19
CA PRO A 476 -14.88 7.61 -10.05
C PRO A 476 -14.62 8.76 -11.02
N GLY A 477 -15.20 8.67 -12.24
CA GLY A 477 -15.10 9.74 -13.23
C GLY A 477 -13.80 9.76 -14.03
N ALA A 478 -13.09 8.62 -14.07
CA ALA A 478 -12.02 8.34 -15.03
C ALA A 478 -12.55 8.30 -16.47
#